data_AF-A0A3B4GDK4-F1
#
_entry.id   AF-A0A3B4GDK4-F1
#
_cell.length_a   1.000
_cell.length_b   1.000
_cell.length_c   1.000
_cell.angle_alpha   90.00
_cell.angle_beta   90.00
_cell.angle_gamma   90.00
#
_symmetry.space_group_name_H-M   'P 1'
#
loop_
_entity.id
_entity.type
_entity.pdbx_description
1 polymer ?
#
loop_
_entity_poly.entity_id
_entity_poly.type
_entity_poly.pdbx_seq_one_letter_code
_entity_poly.pdbx_strand_id
1 'polypeptide(L)'
;MFGATVGSLKMFLQTSVWQKSGNQGDEWLQVQSHVNLQKVHQVVLEAAVGGEAGDIAIDDISLSPGACDFEDGSCNWEQQAAGDSEWIRHQGYTHNPYTGPESDHTTSTPTGHYFYLPSSSTDRAGQKAAMFSPLYPAKGSCVQLWYHMYGKGMGTLNVYQQSEDGKEALIFSQTGDQGLLWRFAQASLLPRLHPYRSQIVVEGVKAGPTQEGDMAIDDVQLTDDQCPPRGFCDFEDTMCSWSNLGEGVDQGDWLRGSGGSPNPHTGPSVDHTTNSTQHYVYVDSFVGEWGVSSFLVSDVLQPSTRGHCLTFWYHMYGNHVGTLRVYINNKMQAGGDEVGLLKWTETGNKGEKWQMANVSVTHDEAFWVLLSL
;
A
#
# COMPACT_ATOMS: atom_id res chain seq x y z
N MET A 1 -22.75 -0.58 0.83
CA MET A 1 -24.01 -0.53 0.03
C MET A 1 -24.62 -1.93 0.06
N PHE A 2 -25.50 -2.23 1.00
CA PHE A 2 -25.91 -3.61 1.29
C PHE A 2 -27.44 -3.79 1.35
N GLY A 3 -27.93 -4.93 0.85
CA GLY A 3 -29.35 -5.29 0.89
C GLY A 3 -30.00 -5.58 -0.48
N ALA A 4 -31.23 -6.08 -0.47
CA ALA A 4 -31.92 -6.59 -1.65
C ALA A 4 -32.42 -5.50 -2.61
N THR A 5 -32.60 -4.28 -2.12
CA THR A 5 -33.16 -3.16 -2.88
C THR A 5 -32.27 -1.92 -2.82
N VAL A 6 -30.95 -2.11 -2.86
CA VAL A 6 -30.00 -0.99 -2.94
C VAL A 6 -30.15 -0.30 -4.30
N GLY A 7 -30.29 1.02 -4.29
CA GLY A 7 -30.40 1.80 -5.53
C GLY A 7 -29.02 2.13 -6.11
N SER A 8 -28.62 3.40 -6.10
CA SER A 8 -27.33 3.82 -6.67
C SER A 8 -26.67 4.94 -5.87
N LEU A 9 -25.34 4.95 -5.82
CA LEU A 9 -24.55 6.08 -5.36
C LEU A 9 -23.78 6.66 -6.55
N LYS A 10 -23.80 7.99 -6.71
CA LYS A 10 -23.14 8.69 -7.81
C LYS A 10 -22.37 9.90 -7.29
N MET A 11 -21.24 10.20 -7.92
CA MET A 11 -20.45 11.40 -7.67
C MET A 11 -20.43 12.29 -8.91
N PHE A 12 -20.69 13.58 -8.73
CA PHE A 12 -20.78 14.56 -9.81
C PHE A 12 -19.90 15.80 -9.59
N LEU A 13 -19.35 16.29 -10.69
CA LEU A 13 -18.58 17.54 -10.81
C LEU A 13 -19.02 18.35 -12.04
N GLN A 14 -20.35 18.46 -12.24
CA GLN A 14 -21.11 18.89 -13.45
C GLN A 14 -21.59 17.72 -14.32
N THR A 15 -20.77 16.68 -14.49
CA THR A 15 -21.14 15.39 -15.09
C THR A 15 -20.85 14.27 -14.10
N SER A 16 -21.44 13.09 -14.33
CA SER A 16 -21.16 11.90 -13.51
C SER A 16 -19.69 11.55 -13.68
N VAL A 17 -18.95 11.49 -12.57
CA VAL A 17 -17.55 11.07 -12.52
C VAL A 17 -17.46 9.61 -12.13
N TRP A 18 -18.32 9.19 -11.20
CA TRP A 18 -18.36 7.82 -10.72
C TRP A 18 -19.79 7.42 -10.36
N GLN A 19 -20.11 6.14 -10.52
CA GLN A 19 -21.39 5.56 -10.14
C GLN A 19 -21.26 4.07 -9.78
N LYS A 20 -21.96 3.65 -8.73
CA LYS A 20 -22.28 2.25 -8.45
C LYS A 20 -23.78 2.06 -8.18
N SER A 21 -24.26 0.83 -8.37
CA SER A 21 -25.66 0.47 -8.13
C SER A 21 -25.81 -0.97 -7.69
N GLY A 22 -26.87 -1.25 -6.94
CA GLY A 22 -27.17 -2.58 -6.41
C GLY A 22 -26.33 -2.95 -5.19
N ASN A 23 -26.51 -4.18 -4.71
CA ASN A 23 -25.77 -4.71 -3.56
C ASN A 23 -24.27 -4.79 -3.88
N GLN A 24 -23.43 -4.26 -2.99
CA GLN A 24 -21.96 -4.30 -3.09
C GLN A 24 -21.32 -5.14 -1.98
N GLY A 25 -22.13 -5.84 -1.18
CA GLY A 25 -21.66 -6.54 0.02
C GLY A 25 -21.75 -5.67 1.28
N ASP A 26 -21.58 -6.33 2.43
CA ASP A 26 -21.64 -5.71 3.76
C ASP A 26 -20.24 -5.38 4.29
N GLU A 27 -19.45 -4.73 3.45
CA GLU A 27 -18.07 -4.32 3.74
C GLU A 27 -17.86 -2.87 3.32
N TRP A 28 -16.93 -2.19 3.99
CA TRP A 28 -16.50 -0.85 3.57
C TRP A 28 -15.65 -0.97 2.30
N LEU A 29 -16.01 -0.20 1.28
CA LEU A 29 -15.29 -0.16 0.00
C LEU A 29 -14.74 1.23 -0.22
N GLN A 30 -13.41 1.34 -0.21
CA GLN A 30 -12.74 2.57 -0.59
C GLN A 30 -12.89 2.79 -2.10
N VAL A 31 -13.19 4.04 -2.46
CA VAL A 31 -13.29 4.46 -3.87
C VAL A 31 -12.49 5.72 -4.04
N GLN A 32 -11.62 5.70 -5.04
CA GLN A 32 -10.88 6.86 -5.49
C GLN A 32 -11.26 7.16 -6.94
N SER A 33 -11.29 8.44 -7.30
CA SER A 33 -11.51 8.84 -8.69
C SER A 33 -10.75 10.13 -8.94
N HIS A 34 -9.98 10.15 -10.02
CA HIS A 34 -9.22 11.34 -10.39
C HIS A 34 -10.14 12.41 -10.97
N VAL A 35 -9.98 13.63 -10.49
CA VAL A 35 -10.80 14.78 -10.91
C VAL A 35 -9.92 15.96 -11.28
N ASN A 36 -10.19 16.58 -12.43
CA ASN A 36 -9.45 17.75 -12.89
C ASN A 36 -10.23 19.04 -12.60
N LEU A 37 -10.00 19.62 -11.42
CA LEU A 37 -10.71 20.80 -10.93
C LEU A 37 -9.94 22.09 -11.29
N GLN A 38 -10.29 22.71 -12.41
CA GLN A 38 -9.62 23.93 -12.90
C GLN A 38 -10.28 25.24 -12.42
N LYS A 39 -11.48 25.16 -11.82
CA LYS A 39 -12.22 26.31 -11.26
C LYS A 39 -12.82 25.94 -9.90
N VAL A 40 -13.51 26.89 -9.27
CA VAL A 40 -14.28 26.59 -8.06
C VAL A 40 -15.42 25.65 -8.44
N HIS A 41 -15.52 24.52 -7.75
CA HIS A 41 -16.48 23.46 -8.02
C HIS A 41 -17.09 22.94 -6.71
N GLN A 42 -18.27 22.32 -6.81
CA GLN A 42 -18.89 21.55 -5.74
C GLN A 42 -18.90 20.08 -6.16
N VAL A 43 -18.40 19.21 -5.30
CA VAL A 43 -18.61 17.77 -5.41
C VAL A 43 -19.99 17.46 -4.86
N VAL A 44 -20.82 16.79 -5.66
CA VAL A 44 -22.17 16.38 -5.25
C VAL A 44 -22.21 14.86 -5.21
N LEU A 45 -22.58 14.30 -4.05
CA LEU A 45 -22.88 12.89 -3.88
C LEU A 45 -24.39 12.71 -3.91
N GLU A 46 -24.88 11.89 -4.83
CA GLU A 46 -26.29 11.55 -4.97
C GLU A 46 -26.49 10.07 -4.62
N ALA A 47 -27.28 9.80 -3.59
CA ALA A 47 -27.75 8.46 -3.27
C ALA A 47 -29.22 8.30 -3.68
N ALA A 48 -29.52 7.23 -4.41
CA ALA A 48 -30.86 6.85 -4.80
C ALA A 48 -31.28 5.57 -4.05
N VAL A 49 -32.46 5.61 -3.45
CA VAL A 49 -33.07 4.45 -2.77
C VAL A 49 -33.64 3.50 -3.81
N GLY A 50 -33.33 2.20 -3.72
CA GLY A 50 -33.88 1.18 -4.61
C GLY A 50 -35.11 0.46 -4.06
N GLY A 51 -35.42 0.61 -2.75
CA GLY A 51 -36.57 0.02 -2.04
C GLY A 51 -36.37 0.04 -0.53
N GLU A 52 -37.18 -0.71 0.23
CA GLU A 52 -37.23 -0.67 1.70
C GLU A 52 -36.19 -1.56 2.42
N ALA A 53 -35.41 -2.35 1.69
CA ALA A 53 -34.53 -3.39 2.24
C ALA A 53 -33.08 -3.26 1.75
N GLY A 54 -32.56 -2.04 1.61
CA GLY A 54 -31.15 -1.82 1.29
C GLY A 54 -30.67 -0.41 1.60
N ASP A 55 -29.46 -0.32 2.15
CA ASP A 55 -28.89 0.91 2.68
C ASP A 55 -27.60 1.31 1.93
N ILE A 56 -27.37 2.62 1.89
CA ILE A 56 -26.15 3.25 1.37
C ILE A 56 -25.56 4.08 2.51
N ALA A 57 -24.36 3.70 2.96
CA ALA A 57 -23.56 4.44 3.92
C ALA A 57 -22.29 4.94 3.22
N ILE A 58 -21.82 6.11 3.64
CA ILE A 58 -20.57 6.75 3.19
C ILE A 58 -19.87 7.32 4.42
N ASP A 59 -18.54 7.28 4.42
CA ASP A 59 -17.69 7.89 5.44
C ASP A 59 -16.36 8.35 4.81
N ASP A 60 -15.56 9.11 5.57
CA ASP A 60 -14.17 9.48 5.25
C ASP A 60 -13.94 10.09 3.85
N ILE A 61 -14.57 11.23 3.58
CA ILE A 61 -14.41 11.94 2.30
C ILE A 61 -13.18 12.87 2.36
N SER A 62 -12.22 12.62 1.48
CA SER A 62 -11.03 13.47 1.31
C SER A 62 -10.81 13.89 -0.15
N LEU A 63 -10.15 15.04 -0.33
CA LEU A 63 -9.66 15.50 -1.62
C LEU A 63 -8.15 15.75 -1.47
N SER A 64 -7.35 14.85 -2.03
CA SER A 64 -5.90 14.86 -1.89
C SER A 64 -5.23 15.27 -3.22
N PRO A 65 -4.63 16.47 -3.30
CA PRO A 65 -3.91 16.88 -4.50
C PRO A 65 -2.73 15.93 -4.76
N GLY A 66 -2.60 15.43 -5.99
CA GLY A 66 -1.47 14.60 -6.40
C GLY A 66 -1.61 13.10 -6.10
N ALA A 67 -2.73 12.65 -5.54
CA ALA A 67 -3.07 11.23 -5.46
C ALA A 67 -3.39 10.65 -6.85
N CYS A 68 -2.88 9.45 -7.13
CA CYS A 68 -3.12 8.72 -8.36
C CYS A 68 -2.92 7.21 -8.18
N ASP A 69 -4.00 6.47 -8.34
CA ASP A 69 -4.11 5.00 -8.34
C ASP A 69 -4.06 4.41 -9.76
N PHE A 70 -3.87 5.27 -10.76
CA PHE A 70 -3.85 4.95 -12.19
C PHE A 70 -5.09 4.25 -12.76
N GLU A 71 -6.20 4.11 -12.03
CA GLU A 71 -7.41 3.45 -12.53
C GLU A 71 -8.11 4.26 -13.63
N ASP A 72 -8.04 5.58 -13.55
CA ASP A 72 -8.61 6.52 -14.52
C ASP A 72 -7.51 7.24 -15.33
N GLY A 73 -6.59 6.47 -15.91
CA GLY A 73 -5.51 6.98 -16.76
C GLY A 73 -4.25 7.36 -15.96
N SER A 74 -3.60 8.47 -16.31
CA SER A 74 -2.33 8.89 -15.66
C SER A 74 -2.50 9.96 -14.59
N CYS A 75 -3.72 10.39 -14.27
CA CYS A 75 -3.99 11.51 -13.35
C CYS A 75 -3.24 12.82 -13.68
N ASN A 76 -3.02 13.09 -14.97
CA ASN A 76 -2.18 14.19 -15.49
C ASN A 76 -0.67 14.05 -15.22
N TRP A 77 -0.19 12.85 -14.87
CA TRP A 77 1.24 12.57 -14.95
C TRP A 77 1.67 12.57 -16.41
N GLU A 78 2.79 13.23 -16.67
CA GLU A 78 3.40 13.36 -17.98
C GLU A 78 4.66 12.49 -18.05
N GLN A 79 4.99 11.99 -19.23
CA GLN A 79 6.21 11.21 -19.44
C GLN A 79 7.29 12.05 -20.11
N GLN A 80 8.54 11.64 -19.93
CA GLN A 80 9.64 12.17 -20.74
C GLN A 80 9.38 11.99 -22.24
N ALA A 81 9.87 12.92 -23.07
CA ALA A 81 9.58 12.95 -24.51
C ALA A 81 10.00 11.67 -25.27
N ALA A 82 9.24 11.34 -26.31
CA ALA A 82 9.40 10.13 -27.12
C ALA A 82 10.83 9.94 -27.68
N GLY A 83 11.45 8.80 -27.36
CA GLY A 83 12.81 8.43 -27.76
C GLY A 83 13.62 7.72 -26.68
N ASP A 84 13.22 7.90 -25.41
CA ASP A 84 13.74 7.17 -24.25
C ASP A 84 12.86 5.95 -23.93
N SER A 85 13.23 5.16 -22.91
CA SER A 85 12.32 4.11 -22.42
C SER A 85 11.07 4.78 -21.81
N GLU A 86 9.90 4.18 -22.01
CA GLU A 86 8.62 4.74 -21.55
C GLU A 86 8.02 3.82 -20.49
N TRP A 87 7.36 4.42 -19.50
CA TRP A 87 6.48 3.72 -18.58
C TRP A 87 5.17 3.41 -19.32
N ILE A 88 4.66 2.20 -19.16
CA ILE A 88 3.47 1.71 -19.86
C ILE A 88 2.40 1.45 -18.81
N ARG A 89 1.21 2.02 -19.00
CA ARG A 89 0.04 1.68 -18.20
C ARG A 89 -0.46 0.30 -18.62
N HIS A 90 -0.62 -0.61 -17.68
CA HIS A 90 -0.93 -2.01 -17.93
C HIS A 90 -1.87 -2.57 -16.86
N GLN A 91 -2.40 -3.77 -17.11
CA GLN A 91 -3.29 -4.50 -16.21
C GLN A 91 -2.94 -5.99 -16.23
N GLY A 92 -3.12 -6.66 -15.09
CA GLY A 92 -2.76 -8.08 -14.94
C GLY A 92 -1.27 -8.36 -15.12
N TYR A 93 -0.91 -9.59 -15.49
CA TYR A 93 0.48 -10.02 -15.67
C TYR A 93 1.22 -9.25 -16.79
N THR A 94 2.51 -8.97 -16.56
CA THR A 94 3.42 -8.46 -17.60
C THR A 94 3.76 -9.52 -18.65
N HIS A 95 4.31 -9.09 -19.79
CA HIS A 95 4.68 -9.99 -20.88
C HIS A 95 5.82 -10.96 -20.54
N ASN A 96 6.83 -10.46 -19.81
CA ASN A 96 7.99 -11.26 -19.44
C ASN A 96 7.64 -12.10 -18.19
N PRO A 97 7.81 -13.44 -18.23
CA PRO A 97 7.51 -14.28 -17.07
C PRO A 97 8.54 -14.08 -15.95
N TYR A 98 8.13 -14.39 -14.71
CA TYR A 98 9.00 -14.29 -13.52
C TYR A 98 9.55 -12.87 -13.25
N THR A 99 8.80 -11.86 -13.67
CA THR A 99 9.05 -10.44 -13.39
C THR A 99 7.71 -9.70 -13.49
N GLY A 100 7.66 -8.44 -13.05
CA GLY A 100 6.42 -7.67 -13.01
C GLY A 100 5.36 -8.24 -12.04
N PRO A 101 4.35 -7.45 -11.68
CA PRO A 101 3.31 -7.88 -10.76
C PRO A 101 2.22 -8.71 -11.47
N GLU A 102 1.46 -9.50 -10.71
CA GLU A 102 0.34 -10.30 -11.23
C GLU A 102 -0.93 -9.46 -11.44
N SER A 103 -1.10 -8.43 -10.62
CA SER A 103 -2.21 -7.47 -10.61
C SER A 103 -1.71 -6.11 -10.11
N ASP A 104 -2.53 -5.07 -10.28
CA ASP A 104 -2.31 -3.77 -9.65
C ASP A 104 -2.32 -3.87 -8.12
N HIS A 105 -1.84 -2.84 -7.44
CA HIS A 105 -1.90 -2.78 -5.99
C HIS A 105 -3.29 -2.36 -5.51
N THR A 106 -3.89 -1.35 -6.15
CA THR A 106 -5.13 -0.67 -5.73
C THR A 106 -6.30 -1.63 -5.51
N THR A 107 -6.59 -2.46 -6.51
CA THR A 107 -7.73 -3.39 -6.53
C THR A 107 -7.29 -4.83 -6.30
N SER A 108 -6.00 -5.13 -6.45
CA SER A 108 -5.47 -6.50 -6.44
C SER A 108 -6.22 -7.40 -7.43
N THR A 109 -6.60 -6.86 -8.59
CA THR A 109 -7.33 -7.62 -9.62
C THR A 109 -6.62 -7.60 -10.97
N PRO A 110 -6.86 -8.58 -11.86
CA PRO A 110 -6.31 -8.54 -13.22
C PRO A 110 -6.85 -7.38 -14.09
N THR A 111 -7.84 -6.64 -13.59
CA THR A 111 -8.49 -5.52 -14.29
C THR A 111 -8.09 -4.15 -13.77
N GLY A 112 -7.47 -4.07 -12.59
CA GLY A 112 -6.89 -2.82 -12.11
C GLY A 112 -5.60 -2.51 -12.85
N HIS A 113 -5.14 -1.28 -12.71
CA HIS A 113 -4.14 -0.68 -13.56
C HIS A 113 -2.97 -0.11 -12.78
N TYR A 114 -1.79 -0.33 -13.31
CA TYR A 114 -0.55 0.21 -12.78
C TYR A 114 0.34 0.70 -13.93
N PHE A 115 1.39 1.46 -13.61
CA PHE A 115 2.43 1.78 -14.60
C PHE A 115 3.63 0.86 -14.41
N TYR A 116 4.19 0.36 -15.52
CA TYR A 116 5.40 -0.45 -15.48
C TYR A 116 6.39 -0.09 -16.58
N LEU A 117 7.67 -0.26 -16.27
CA LEU A 117 8.79 -0.14 -17.17
C LEU A 117 9.20 -1.54 -17.62
N PRO A 118 8.93 -1.93 -18.89
CA PRO A 118 9.30 -3.24 -19.40
C PRO A 118 10.81 -3.38 -19.60
N SER A 119 11.31 -4.60 -19.42
CA SER A 119 12.68 -4.99 -19.73
C SER A 119 12.78 -5.77 -21.05
N SER A 120 13.88 -5.58 -21.78
CA SER A 120 14.18 -6.23 -23.05
C SER A 120 15.66 -6.59 -23.17
N SER A 121 15.94 -7.68 -23.89
CA SER A 121 17.30 -8.06 -24.29
C SER A 121 17.99 -7.03 -25.21
N THR A 122 17.24 -6.07 -25.74
CA THR A 122 17.76 -4.95 -26.53
C THR A 122 18.03 -3.68 -25.71
N ASP A 123 17.67 -3.68 -24.43
CA ASP A 123 17.93 -2.55 -23.54
C ASP A 123 19.43 -2.37 -23.28
N ARG A 124 19.82 -1.14 -22.96
CA ARG A 124 21.17 -0.77 -22.56
C ARG A 124 21.18 -0.39 -21.08
N ALA A 125 22.17 -0.87 -20.34
CA ALA A 125 22.39 -0.47 -18.96
C ALA A 125 22.43 1.06 -18.83
N GLY A 126 21.68 1.60 -17.87
CA GLY A 126 21.57 3.03 -17.61
C GLY A 126 20.55 3.76 -18.48
N GLN A 127 19.79 3.07 -19.35
CA GLN A 127 18.62 3.67 -19.98
C GLN A 127 17.58 4.06 -18.93
N LYS A 128 16.96 5.22 -19.13
CA LYS A 128 16.06 5.84 -18.17
C LYS A 128 14.66 6.01 -18.77
N ALA A 129 13.66 5.91 -17.91
CA ALA A 129 12.29 6.30 -18.16
C ALA A 129 11.81 7.14 -16.97
N ALA A 130 11.24 8.32 -17.22
CA ALA A 130 10.76 9.19 -16.15
C ALA A 130 9.31 9.61 -16.39
N MET A 131 8.53 9.61 -15.30
CA MET A 131 7.22 10.23 -15.22
C MET A 131 7.24 11.39 -14.23
N PHE A 132 6.49 12.43 -14.54
CA PHE A 132 6.42 13.69 -13.82
C PHE A 132 5.00 13.90 -13.33
N SER A 133 4.82 14.07 -12.03
CA SER A 133 3.54 14.52 -11.48
C SER A 133 3.23 15.94 -11.95
N PRO A 134 1.98 16.40 -11.84
CA PRO A 134 1.67 17.83 -11.90
C PRO A 134 2.47 18.64 -10.88
N LEU A 135 2.70 19.92 -11.18
CA LEU A 135 3.27 20.87 -10.22
C LEU A 135 2.29 21.12 -9.08
N TYR A 136 2.71 20.82 -7.86
CA TYR A 136 1.95 21.09 -6.64
C TYR A 136 2.47 22.32 -5.88
N PRO A 137 1.59 23.03 -5.16
CA PRO A 137 2.01 24.06 -4.21
C PRO A 137 2.90 23.48 -3.12
N ALA A 138 3.77 24.30 -2.54
CA ALA A 138 4.74 23.89 -1.52
C ALA A 138 4.13 23.58 -0.12
N LYS A 139 3.04 22.82 -0.09
CA LYS A 139 2.37 22.36 1.13
C LYS A 139 2.60 20.89 1.42
N GLY A 140 2.94 20.09 0.40
CA GLY A 140 3.25 18.67 0.58
C GLY A 140 4.48 18.44 1.47
N SER A 141 4.36 17.48 2.37
CA SER A 141 5.40 17.09 3.34
C SER A 141 5.85 15.64 3.16
N CYS A 142 5.01 14.76 2.61
CA CYS A 142 5.33 13.36 2.36
C CYS A 142 4.84 12.89 0.99
N VAL A 143 5.70 12.19 0.25
CA VAL A 143 5.27 11.37 -0.89
C VAL A 143 5.29 9.91 -0.48
N GLN A 144 4.27 9.17 -0.89
CA GLN A 144 4.15 7.73 -0.69
C GLN A 144 3.73 7.10 -2.01
N LEU A 145 4.18 5.88 -2.27
CA LEU A 145 3.83 5.11 -3.47
C LEU A 145 4.08 3.62 -3.25
N TRP A 146 3.41 2.79 -4.03
CA TRP A 146 3.68 1.37 -4.11
C TRP A 146 4.54 1.05 -5.32
N TYR A 147 5.47 0.11 -5.16
CA TYR A 147 6.36 -0.31 -6.24
C TYR A 147 6.55 -1.82 -6.24
N HIS A 148 6.78 -2.39 -7.42
CA HIS A 148 7.08 -3.80 -7.60
C HIS A 148 8.37 -3.95 -8.42
N MET A 149 9.31 -4.73 -7.91
CA MET A 149 10.64 -4.90 -8.50
C MET A 149 11.10 -6.35 -8.30
N TYR A 150 10.67 -7.28 -9.16
CA TYR A 150 11.09 -8.69 -9.10
C TYR A 150 11.91 -9.12 -10.32
N GLY A 151 13.04 -9.80 -10.10
CA GLY A 151 13.82 -10.45 -11.16
C GLY A 151 15.33 -10.19 -11.11
N LYS A 152 16.12 -11.08 -11.72
CA LYS A 152 17.60 -11.03 -11.67
C LYS A 152 18.21 -9.86 -12.44
N GLY A 153 17.48 -9.31 -13.39
CA GLY A 153 17.87 -8.16 -14.21
C GLY A 153 17.37 -6.83 -13.66
N MET A 154 16.97 -6.78 -12.39
CA MET A 154 16.31 -5.61 -11.84
C MET A 154 17.20 -4.37 -11.80
N GLY A 155 16.61 -3.27 -12.27
CA GLY A 155 17.23 -1.95 -12.33
C GLY A 155 17.21 -1.19 -11.00
N THR A 156 17.12 0.13 -11.11
CA THR A 156 16.98 1.05 -9.97
C THR A 156 15.74 1.91 -10.15
N LEU A 157 14.90 1.98 -9.13
CA LEU A 157 13.82 2.95 -9.02
C LEU A 157 14.33 4.16 -8.24
N ASN A 158 14.21 5.35 -8.81
CA ASN A 158 14.53 6.61 -8.17
C ASN A 158 13.30 7.50 -8.09
N VAL A 159 13.16 8.22 -6.99
CA VAL A 159 12.12 9.24 -6.81
C VAL A 159 12.79 10.53 -6.43
N TYR A 160 12.49 11.59 -7.19
CA TYR A 160 13.03 12.91 -6.97
C TYR A 160 11.94 13.91 -6.63
N GLN A 161 12.30 14.89 -5.79
CA GLN A 161 11.59 16.15 -5.73
C GLN A 161 12.29 17.12 -6.68
N GLN A 162 11.53 17.67 -7.64
CA GLN A 162 12.04 18.64 -8.60
C GLN A 162 11.25 19.95 -8.46
N SER A 163 11.93 21.07 -8.20
CA SER A 163 11.30 22.39 -8.16
C SER A 163 11.02 22.92 -9.57
N GLU A 164 10.10 23.87 -9.67
CA GLU A 164 9.71 24.52 -10.93
C GLU A 164 10.89 25.18 -11.69
N ASP A 165 11.95 25.60 -10.98
CA ASP A 165 13.19 26.12 -11.57
C ASP A 165 14.20 25.03 -11.99
N GLY A 166 13.80 23.75 -11.90
CA GLY A 166 14.57 22.60 -12.36
C GLY A 166 15.61 22.08 -11.35
N LYS A 167 15.63 22.55 -10.09
CA LYS A 167 16.50 21.95 -9.07
C LYS A 167 15.90 20.63 -8.63
N GLU A 168 16.74 19.61 -8.58
CA GLU A 168 16.32 18.25 -8.29
C GLU A 168 17.03 17.70 -7.06
N ALA A 169 16.31 16.91 -6.27
CA ALA A 169 16.86 16.16 -5.16
C ALA A 169 16.29 14.74 -5.12
N LEU A 170 17.18 13.75 -5.07
CA LEU A 170 16.81 12.36 -4.83
C LEU A 170 16.29 12.21 -3.40
N ILE A 171 15.06 11.74 -3.25
CA ILE A 171 14.39 11.59 -1.95
C ILE A 171 14.13 10.12 -1.60
N PHE A 172 14.09 9.23 -2.59
CA PHE A 172 14.04 7.78 -2.41
C PHE A 172 14.74 7.06 -3.57
N SER A 173 15.39 5.93 -3.28
CA SER A 173 15.99 5.08 -4.30
C SER A 173 16.03 3.63 -3.82
N GLN A 174 15.73 2.69 -4.72
CA GLN A 174 15.84 1.26 -4.46
C GLN A 174 16.40 0.54 -5.69
N THR A 175 17.30 -0.43 -5.48
CA THR A 175 18.03 -1.12 -6.55
C THR A 175 17.95 -2.63 -6.38
N GLY A 176 17.88 -3.35 -7.51
CA GLY A 176 17.94 -4.79 -7.55
C GLY A 176 16.63 -5.46 -7.14
N ASP A 177 16.62 -6.79 -7.10
CA ASP A 177 15.44 -7.60 -6.80
C ASP A 177 14.87 -7.29 -5.40
N GLN A 178 13.57 -7.03 -5.33
CA GLN A 178 12.78 -6.68 -4.14
C GLN A 178 11.73 -7.75 -3.78
N GLY A 179 11.75 -8.87 -4.50
CA GLY A 179 10.79 -9.96 -4.36
C GLY A 179 9.49 -9.72 -5.10
N LEU A 180 8.61 -10.72 -5.01
CA LEU A 180 7.34 -10.85 -5.74
C LEU A 180 6.22 -9.92 -5.28
N LEU A 181 6.39 -9.20 -4.17
CA LEU A 181 5.33 -8.42 -3.55
C LEU A 181 5.43 -6.96 -3.95
N TRP A 182 4.27 -6.31 -4.04
CA TRP A 182 4.20 -4.85 -3.96
C TRP A 182 4.82 -4.37 -2.65
N ARG A 183 5.63 -3.32 -2.73
CA ARG A 183 6.34 -2.72 -1.61
C ARG A 183 5.95 -1.27 -1.45
N PHE A 184 5.75 -0.88 -0.21
CA PHE A 184 5.48 0.50 0.14
C PHE A 184 6.78 1.32 0.20
N ALA A 185 6.79 2.49 -0.43
CA ALA A 185 7.82 3.51 -0.30
C ALA A 185 7.23 4.81 0.23
N GLN A 186 8.00 5.50 1.07
CA GLN A 186 7.71 6.86 1.48
C GLN A 186 8.97 7.71 1.63
N ALA A 187 8.84 9.00 1.35
CA ALA A 187 9.91 9.97 1.48
C ALA A 187 9.42 11.36 1.88
N SER A 188 10.11 11.97 2.84
CA SER A 188 9.83 13.35 3.22
C SER A 188 10.32 14.31 2.16
N LEU A 189 9.49 15.29 1.82
CA LEU A 189 9.89 16.35 0.89
C LEU A 189 10.86 17.31 1.58
N LEU A 190 11.77 17.92 0.81
CA LEU A 190 12.85 18.76 1.33
C LEU A 190 12.44 20.24 1.35
N PRO A 191 12.26 20.87 2.53
CA PRO A 191 11.77 22.25 2.66
C PRO A 191 12.59 23.29 1.87
N ARG A 192 13.86 23.02 1.58
CA ARG A 192 14.73 23.90 0.80
C ARG A 192 14.27 24.08 -0.66
N LEU A 193 13.47 23.15 -1.18
CA LEU A 193 12.87 23.22 -2.51
C LEU A 193 11.44 23.80 -2.48
N HIS A 194 10.90 24.08 -1.29
CA HIS A 194 9.56 24.61 -1.05
C HIS A 194 9.33 26.13 -1.14
N PRO A 195 10.27 27.04 -1.47
CA PRO A 195 9.84 28.43 -1.75
C PRO A 195 9.09 28.56 -3.09
N TYR A 196 9.07 27.50 -3.92
CA TYR A 196 8.43 27.43 -5.23
C TYR A 196 7.57 26.16 -5.36
N ARG A 197 6.77 26.05 -6.43
CA ARG A 197 6.06 24.80 -6.74
C ARG A 197 7.07 23.71 -7.06
N SER A 198 6.73 22.46 -6.78
CA SER A 198 7.54 21.30 -7.13
C SER A 198 6.68 20.19 -7.72
N GLN A 199 7.33 19.22 -8.34
CA GLN A 199 6.74 17.97 -8.83
C GLN A 199 7.52 16.77 -8.30
N ILE A 200 6.87 15.60 -8.29
CA ILE A 200 7.52 14.32 -8.06
C ILE A 200 7.93 13.75 -9.41
N VAL A 201 9.16 13.27 -9.47
CA VAL A 201 9.69 12.57 -10.65
C VAL A 201 9.97 11.13 -10.25
N VAL A 202 9.34 10.18 -10.95
CA VAL A 202 9.60 8.76 -10.77
C VAL A 202 10.40 8.26 -11.96
N GLU A 203 11.65 7.87 -11.72
CA GLU A 203 12.62 7.45 -12.72
C GLU A 203 12.96 5.97 -12.55
N GLY A 204 12.76 5.17 -13.58
CA GLY A 204 13.28 3.81 -13.68
C GLY A 204 14.57 3.79 -14.49
N VAL A 205 15.62 3.19 -13.93
CA VAL A 205 16.92 2.99 -14.58
C VAL A 205 17.12 1.51 -14.87
N LYS A 206 17.19 1.14 -16.15
CA LYS A 206 17.33 -0.26 -16.56
C LYS A 206 18.74 -0.79 -16.32
N ALA A 207 18.85 -2.03 -15.84
CA ALA A 207 20.14 -2.72 -15.70
C ALA A 207 20.61 -3.43 -16.99
N GLY A 208 19.75 -3.51 -18.02
CA GLY A 208 19.85 -4.40 -19.18
C GLY A 208 21.20 -4.51 -19.90
N PRO A 209 21.35 -5.49 -20.81
CA PRO A 209 20.29 -6.25 -21.47
C PRO A 209 19.73 -7.40 -20.64
N THR A 210 18.40 -7.48 -20.48
CA THR A 210 17.70 -8.54 -19.72
C THR A 210 16.20 -8.51 -20.00
N GLN A 211 15.51 -9.64 -19.80
CA GLN A 211 14.04 -9.72 -19.81
C GLN A 211 13.47 -9.99 -18.41
N GLU A 212 14.31 -10.05 -17.38
CA GLU A 212 13.94 -10.36 -15.99
C GLU A 212 14.04 -9.07 -15.13
N GLY A 213 13.51 -7.95 -15.63
CA GLY A 213 13.73 -6.62 -15.04
C GLY A 213 12.54 -5.67 -15.12
N ASP A 214 11.31 -6.18 -15.24
CA ASP A 214 10.10 -5.36 -15.28
C ASP A 214 9.84 -4.75 -13.90
N MET A 215 9.73 -3.42 -13.87
CA MET A 215 9.52 -2.63 -12.66
C MET A 215 8.17 -1.94 -12.75
N ALA A 216 7.38 -1.92 -11.67
CA ALA A 216 6.09 -1.25 -11.65
C ALA A 216 5.95 -0.29 -10.48
N ILE A 217 5.03 0.67 -10.65
CA ILE A 217 4.60 1.64 -9.64
C ILE A 217 3.07 1.74 -9.66
N ASP A 218 2.52 2.02 -8.49
CA ASP A 218 1.09 2.22 -8.30
C ASP A 218 0.83 3.13 -7.09
N ASP A 219 -0.42 3.58 -6.93
CA ASP A 219 -0.90 4.25 -5.72
C ASP A 219 0.00 5.38 -5.20
N VAL A 220 0.31 6.34 -6.08
CA VAL A 220 1.14 7.49 -5.70
C VAL A 220 0.27 8.51 -4.96
N GLN A 221 0.73 8.95 -3.78
CA GLN A 221 0.04 9.95 -2.98
C GLN A 221 0.99 10.99 -2.40
N LEU A 222 0.48 12.21 -2.29
CA LEU A 222 1.16 13.34 -1.69
C LEU A 222 0.31 13.85 -0.53
N THR A 223 0.89 13.91 0.67
CA THR A 223 0.21 14.40 1.87
C THR A 223 0.88 15.66 2.39
N ASP A 224 0.08 16.54 3.00
CA ASP A 224 0.58 17.75 3.66
C ASP A 224 1.22 17.42 5.02
N ASP A 225 0.98 16.22 5.55
CA ASP A 225 1.51 15.71 6.81
C ASP A 225 2.93 15.14 6.67
N GLN A 226 3.68 15.19 7.77
CA GLN A 226 4.99 14.55 7.81
C GLN A 226 4.84 13.04 7.58
N CYS A 227 5.81 12.45 6.87
CA CYS A 227 5.81 11.00 6.71
C CYS A 227 5.77 10.32 8.08
N PRO A 228 4.85 9.36 8.27
CA PRO A 228 4.84 8.54 9.47
C PRO A 228 6.21 7.87 9.67
N PRO A 229 6.63 7.64 10.94
CA PRO A 229 7.80 6.82 11.20
C PRO A 229 7.67 5.45 10.50
N ARG A 230 8.76 4.92 9.94
CA ARG A 230 8.73 3.60 9.30
C ARG A 230 8.38 2.51 10.30
N GLY A 231 7.58 1.53 9.87
CA GLY A 231 7.04 0.48 10.73
C GLY A 231 6.01 0.93 11.77
N PHE A 232 5.60 2.21 11.79
CA PHE A 232 4.50 2.67 12.64
C PHE A 232 3.15 2.47 11.95
N CYS A 233 2.19 1.91 12.68
CA CYS A 233 0.78 1.95 12.33
C CYS A 233 -0.07 1.75 13.58
N ASP A 234 -1.05 2.61 13.79
CA ASP A 234 -2.11 2.44 14.78
C ASP A 234 -3.40 1.87 14.17
N PHE A 235 -3.45 1.73 12.85
CA PHE A 235 -4.57 1.20 12.05
C PHE A 235 -5.85 2.04 12.10
N GLU A 236 -5.77 3.28 12.56
CA GLU A 236 -6.94 4.14 12.77
C GLU A 236 -7.63 4.54 11.48
N ASP A 237 -6.85 4.83 10.42
CA ASP A 237 -7.37 5.26 9.12
C ASP A 237 -7.19 4.19 8.02
N THR A 238 -6.03 3.51 8.01
CA THR A 238 -5.64 2.58 6.93
C THR A 238 -4.76 1.44 7.48
N MET A 239 -4.30 0.54 6.61
CA MET A 239 -3.23 -0.42 6.94
C MET A 239 -1.83 0.23 7.01
N CYS A 240 -1.74 1.56 6.84
CA CYS A 240 -0.51 2.33 6.75
C CYS A 240 0.43 1.75 5.68
N SER A 241 1.64 1.34 6.06
CA SER A 241 2.60 0.67 5.20
C SER A 241 2.59 -0.86 5.35
N TRP A 242 1.64 -1.42 6.11
CA TRP A 242 1.53 -2.86 6.31
C TRP A 242 0.59 -3.46 5.27
N SER A 243 0.89 -4.67 4.81
CA SER A 243 0.07 -5.39 3.84
C SER A 243 -0.06 -6.85 4.21
N ASN A 244 -1.19 -7.46 3.87
CA ASN A 244 -1.31 -8.92 3.87
C ASN A 244 -0.36 -9.52 2.83
N LEU A 245 0.07 -10.75 3.07
CA LEU A 245 0.84 -11.52 2.12
C LEU A 245 -0.15 -12.21 1.17
N GLY A 246 -0.16 -11.85 -0.12
CA GLY A 246 -1.27 -12.17 -1.04
C GLY A 246 -1.66 -13.66 -1.21
N GLU A 247 -2.86 -13.86 -1.79
CA GLU A 247 -3.49 -15.17 -2.02
C GLU A 247 -2.55 -16.15 -2.74
N GLY A 248 -2.09 -17.17 -2.01
CA GLY A 248 -1.19 -18.20 -2.50
C GLY A 248 -0.01 -18.49 -1.57
N VAL A 249 0.30 -17.60 -0.62
CA VAL A 249 1.35 -17.81 0.40
C VAL A 249 0.76 -17.98 1.81
N ASP A 250 -0.34 -17.30 2.12
CA ASP A 250 -1.21 -17.65 3.26
C ASP A 250 -2.62 -18.04 2.81
N GLN A 251 -3.38 -18.59 3.77
CA GLN A 251 -4.74 -19.09 3.56
C GLN A 251 -5.75 -18.30 4.41
N GLY A 252 -5.37 -17.11 4.87
CA GLY A 252 -6.23 -16.18 5.62
C GLY A 252 -5.55 -14.84 5.85
N ASP A 253 -6.32 -13.75 5.80
CA ASP A 253 -5.83 -12.37 5.91
C ASP A 253 -5.93 -11.79 7.33
N TRP A 254 -5.07 -10.84 7.66
CA TRP A 254 -5.34 -9.90 8.73
C TRP A 254 -6.40 -8.92 8.28
N LEU A 255 -7.46 -8.82 9.09
CA LEU A 255 -8.60 -7.96 8.87
C LEU A 255 -8.52 -6.74 9.78
N ARG A 256 -8.86 -5.57 9.25
CA ARG A 256 -9.04 -4.36 10.04
C ARG A 256 -10.49 -4.29 10.52
N GLY A 257 -10.70 -4.31 11.82
CA GLY A 257 -12.03 -4.26 12.44
C GLY A 257 -12.13 -3.17 13.49
N SER A 258 -13.36 -2.88 13.92
CA SER A 258 -13.64 -1.88 14.95
C SER A 258 -14.59 -2.40 16.02
N GLY A 259 -14.45 -1.88 17.24
CA GLY A 259 -15.27 -2.30 18.38
C GLY A 259 -14.98 -3.71 18.88
N GLY A 260 -16.01 -4.42 19.32
CA GLY A 260 -15.87 -5.79 19.82
C GLY A 260 -15.76 -6.80 18.68
N SER A 261 -14.90 -7.80 18.85
CA SER A 261 -14.82 -8.88 17.84
C SER A 261 -16.21 -9.53 17.62
N PRO A 262 -16.50 -10.03 16.40
CA PRO A 262 -17.79 -10.66 16.09
C PRO A 262 -18.12 -11.85 17.02
N ASN A 263 -17.11 -12.40 17.68
CA ASN A 263 -17.17 -13.65 18.42
C ASN A 263 -17.27 -13.39 19.92
N PRO A 264 -18.28 -13.95 20.62
CA PRO A 264 -18.40 -13.79 22.07
C PRO A 264 -17.18 -14.37 22.80
N HIS A 265 -16.68 -13.65 23.80
CA HIS A 265 -15.55 -14.05 24.64
C HIS A 265 -14.21 -14.21 23.90
N THR A 266 -14.02 -13.46 22.81
CA THR A 266 -12.73 -13.36 22.10
C THR A 266 -12.45 -11.92 21.68
N GLY A 267 -11.20 -11.66 21.29
CA GLY A 267 -10.77 -10.36 20.78
C GLY A 267 -10.90 -9.22 21.79
N PRO A 268 -10.42 -8.02 21.46
CA PRO A 268 -10.63 -6.84 22.28
C PRO A 268 -12.06 -6.31 22.11
N SER A 269 -12.54 -5.55 23.09
CA SER A 269 -13.82 -4.80 23.01
C SER A 269 -13.63 -3.37 22.48
N VAL A 270 -12.40 -2.87 22.56
CA VAL A 270 -11.99 -1.52 22.17
C VAL A 270 -10.55 -1.56 21.65
N ASP A 271 -10.24 -0.67 20.70
CA ASP A 271 -8.89 -0.39 20.24
C ASP A 271 -8.00 0.09 21.42
N HIS A 272 -6.72 -0.28 21.37
CA HIS A 272 -5.72 0.12 22.34
C HIS A 272 -5.37 1.61 22.26
N THR A 273 -5.19 2.15 21.06
CA THR A 273 -4.64 3.49 20.82
C THR A 273 -5.52 4.58 21.40
N THR A 274 -6.82 4.48 21.15
CA THR A 274 -7.84 5.47 21.51
C THR A 274 -8.68 5.05 22.70
N ASN A 275 -8.61 3.78 23.12
CA ASN A 275 -9.49 3.18 24.13
C ASN A 275 -10.97 3.39 23.79
N SER A 276 -11.32 3.18 22.52
CA SER A 276 -12.65 3.37 21.97
C SER A 276 -12.97 2.31 20.92
N THR A 277 -14.13 2.37 20.28
CA THR A 277 -14.53 1.42 19.23
C THR A 277 -13.88 1.75 17.88
N GLN A 278 -12.69 2.33 17.88
CA GLN A 278 -11.89 2.56 16.68
C GLN A 278 -11.23 1.25 16.22
N HIS A 279 -10.23 1.35 15.35
CA HIS A 279 -9.78 0.26 14.52
C HIS A 279 -8.53 -0.43 15.04
N TYR A 280 -8.45 -1.73 14.81
CA TYR A 280 -7.27 -2.57 15.03
C TYR A 280 -7.25 -3.69 13.99
N VAL A 281 -6.13 -4.39 13.86
CA VAL A 281 -6.03 -5.57 12.99
C VAL A 281 -6.11 -6.86 13.78
N TYR A 282 -6.80 -7.85 13.23
CA TYR A 282 -7.01 -9.16 13.83
C TYR A 282 -7.13 -10.25 12.76
N VAL A 283 -6.99 -11.52 13.16
CA VAL A 283 -7.31 -12.66 12.31
C VAL A 283 -8.63 -13.27 12.80
N ASP A 284 -9.55 -13.52 11.88
CA ASP A 284 -10.85 -14.10 12.23
C ASP A 284 -10.72 -15.58 12.60
N SER A 285 -11.23 -15.92 13.78
CA SER A 285 -11.20 -17.28 14.33
C SER A 285 -12.30 -18.22 13.80
N PHE A 286 -13.28 -17.71 13.04
CA PHE A 286 -14.31 -18.55 12.38
C PHE A 286 -14.02 -18.85 10.92
N VAL A 287 -13.24 -18.00 10.25
CA VAL A 287 -13.01 -18.10 8.79
C VAL A 287 -11.73 -18.88 8.47
N GLY A 288 -10.78 -18.99 9.42
CA GLY A 288 -9.54 -19.74 9.24
C GLY A 288 -9.66 -21.24 9.51
N GLU A 289 -9.01 -22.07 8.68
CA GLU A 289 -8.78 -23.47 9.02
C GLU A 289 -7.78 -23.59 10.19
N TRP A 290 -8.02 -24.56 11.08
CA TRP A 290 -7.14 -24.81 12.22
C TRP A 290 -5.71 -25.15 11.78
N GLY A 291 -4.74 -24.32 12.16
CA GLY A 291 -3.32 -24.51 11.84
C GLY A 291 -2.81 -23.69 10.65
N VAL A 292 -3.67 -22.87 10.03
CA VAL A 292 -3.28 -21.87 9.03
C VAL A 292 -2.58 -20.69 9.72
N SER A 293 -1.58 -20.11 9.03
CA SER A 293 -0.91 -18.88 9.46
C SER A 293 -1.28 -17.75 8.50
N SER A 294 -1.64 -16.59 9.05
CA SER A 294 -1.88 -15.34 8.32
C SER A 294 -0.69 -14.40 8.48
N PHE A 295 -0.18 -13.80 7.40
CA PHE A 295 1.01 -12.93 7.49
C PHE A 295 0.69 -11.47 7.21
N LEU A 296 1.10 -10.60 8.14
CA LEU A 296 1.13 -9.16 7.94
C LEU A 296 2.57 -8.69 7.79
N VAL A 297 2.86 -7.99 6.71
CA VAL A 297 4.22 -7.61 6.29
C VAL A 297 4.39 -6.10 6.37
N SER A 298 5.52 -5.63 6.90
CA SER A 298 5.85 -4.20 6.98
C SER A 298 6.50 -3.66 5.68
N ASP A 299 6.72 -2.35 5.65
CA ASP A 299 7.64 -1.73 4.69
C ASP A 299 9.10 -2.19 4.89
N VAL A 300 9.97 -1.79 3.96
CA VAL A 300 11.41 -2.06 4.03
C VAL A 300 12.08 -1.10 5.02
N LEU A 301 12.55 -1.68 6.11
CA LEU A 301 13.30 -1.00 7.17
C LEU A 301 14.79 -0.99 6.84
N GLN A 302 15.41 0.18 6.99
CA GLN A 302 16.85 0.36 6.77
C GLN A 302 17.65 -0.14 7.97
N PRO A 303 18.87 -0.66 7.78
CA PRO A 303 19.69 -1.12 8.88
C PRO A 303 20.10 0.05 9.78
N SER A 304 20.28 -0.23 11.07
CA SER A 304 20.67 0.75 12.09
C SER A 304 21.80 0.19 12.93
N THR A 305 22.89 0.94 13.07
CA THR A 305 24.02 0.57 13.94
C THR A 305 23.66 0.52 15.42
N ARG A 306 22.55 1.17 15.80
CA ARG A 306 21.97 1.10 17.15
C ARG A 306 20.98 -0.05 17.31
N GLY A 307 20.71 -0.80 16.24
CA GLY A 307 19.56 -1.69 16.15
C GLY A 307 18.24 -0.92 16.07
N HIS A 308 17.17 -1.70 16.06
CA HIS A 308 15.77 -1.30 16.11
C HIS A 308 15.10 -1.95 17.31
N CYS A 309 14.02 -1.33 17.78
CA CYS A 309 13.21 -1.84 18.87
C CYS A 309 11.75 -1.85 18.38
N LEU A 310 11.27 -3.02 17.97
CA LEU A 310 9.88 -3.18 17.57
C LEU A 310 9.03 -3.30 18.83
N THR A 311 8.08 -2.39 19.00
CA THR A 311 7.11 -2.42 20.09
C THR A 311 5.71 -2.46 19.52
N PHE A 312 4.88 -3.36 20.02
CA PHE A 312 3.49 -3.49 19.57
C PHE A 312 2.61 -3.96 20.72
N TRP A 313 1.33 -3.65 20.63
CA TRP A 313 0.31 -4.14 21.55
C TRP A 313 -0.43 -5.31 20.92
N TYR A 314 -0.69 -6.35 21.69
CA TYR A 314 -1.42 -7.53 21.24
C TYR A 314 -2.50 -7.92 22.25
N HIS A 315 -3.57 -8.51 21.74
CA HIS A 315 -4.69 -9.01 22.53
C HIS A 315 -4.96 -10.47 22.18
N MET A 316 -4.70 -11.38 23.12
CA MET A 316 -4.78 -12.82 22.91
C MET A 316 -5.77 -13.41 23.93
N TYR A 317 -7.06 -13.46 23.59
CA TYR A 317 -8.13 -13.90 24.49
C TYR A 317 -9.10 -14.87 23.79
N GLY A 318 -9.39 -15.99 24.46
CA GLY A 318 -10.30 -17.03 23.97
C GLY A 318 -9.83 -18.44 24.33
N ASN A 319 -10.65 -19.45 24.01
CA ASN A 319 -10.35 -20.86 24.31
C ASN A 319 -9.40 -21.52 23.29
N HIS A 320 -9.22 -20.89 22.13
CA HIS A 320 -8.56 -21.46 20.95
C HIS A 320 -7.52 -20.51 20.36
N VAL A 321 -6.91 -19.68 21.22
CA VAL A 321 -5.90 -18.72 20.80
C VAL A 321 -4.65 -19.45 20.29
N GLY A 322 -4.25 -19.09 19.07
CA GLY A 322 -3.07 -19.62 18.38
C GLY A 322 -1.73 -19.07 18.90
N THR A 323 -0.78 -18.87 17.98
CA THR A 323 0.58 -18.42 18.31
C THR A 323 0.98 -17.23 17.47
N LEU A 324 1.08 -16.05 18.11
CA LEU A 324 1.60 -14.85 17.46
C LEU A 324 3.12 -14.94 17.39
N ARG A 325 3.69 -14.73 16.20
CA ARG A 325 5.14 -14.74 15.97
C ARG A 325 5.56 -13.48 15.22
N VAL A 326 6.76 -13.03 15.52
CA VAL A 326 7.44 -11.94 14.84
C VAL A 326 8.68 -12.51 14.17
N TYR A 327 8.77 -12.32 12.87
CA TYR A 327 9.94 -12.67 12.09
C TYR A 327 10.56 -11.41 11.49
N ILE A 328 11.85 -11.49 11.19
CA ILE A 328 12.49 -10.55 10.28
C ILE A 328 12.97 -11.31 9.05
N ASN A 329 12.87 -10.70 7.89
CA ASN A 329 13.36 -11.30 6.66
C ASN A 329 14.10 -10.27 5.82
N ASN A 330 15.18 -10.72 5.18
CA ASN A 330 15.98 -9.98 4.20
C ASN A 330 16.11 -10.75 2.88
N LYS A 331 15.59 -11.99 2.79
CA LYS A 331 15.65 -12.84 1.61
C LYS A 331 14.36 -12.75 0.82
N MET A 332 14.51 -12.24 -0.40
CA MET A 332 13.44 -11.96 -1.36
C MET A 332 13.41 -13.04 -2.44
N GLN A 333 13.31 -14.32 -2.06
CA GLN A 333 13.33 -15.43 -3.02
C GLN A 333 12.23 -16.45 -2.75
N ALA A 334 11.60 -16.92 -3.83
CA ALA A 334 10.89 -18.18 -3.86
C ALA A 334 11.87 -19.34 -3.56
N GLY A 335 11.67 -20.06 -2.46
CA GLY A 335 12.40 -21.29 -2.12
C GLY A 335 13.53 -21.20 -1.09
N GLY A 336 13.65 -20.13 -0.31
CA GLY A 336 14.45 -20.10 0.94
C GLY A 336 13.53 -19.82 2.14
N ASP A 337 13.90 -20.25 3.37
CA ASP A 337 13.10 -20.15 4.62
C ASP A 337 12.08 -19.01 4.57
N GLU A 338 10.85 -19.32 4.12
CA GLU A 338 9.90 -18.33 3.55
C GLU A 338 9.48 -17.28 4.58
N VAL A 339 9.59 -17.63 5.85
CA VAL A 339 9.14 -16.82 6.98
C VAL A 339 10.25 -15.93 7.56
N GLY A 340 11.52 -16.22 7.29
CA GLY A 340 12.67 -15.49 7.83
C GLY A 340 13.09 -15.92 9.25
N LEU A 341 13.83 -15.06 9.95
CA LEU A 341 14.39 -15.32 11.29
C LEU A 341 13.37 -14.98 12.38
N LEU A 342 12.93 -15.98 13.13
CA LEU A 342 12.05 -15.81 14.29
C LEU A 342 12.73 -14.95 15.36
N LYS A 343 12.07 -13.87 15.77
CA LYS A 343 12.54 -12.94 16.81
C LYS A 343 11.72 -12.99 18.09
N TRP A 344 10.44 -13.26 17.99
CA TRP A 344 9.54 -13.29 19.14
C TRP A 344 8.37 -14.22 18.88
N THR A 345 7.86 -14.86 19.93
CA THR A 345 6.72 -15.76 19.86
C THR A 345 5.93 -15.68 21.16
N GLU A 346 4.61 -15.80 21.04
CA GLU A 346 3.72 -15.87 22.18
C GLU A 346 2.52 -16.77 21.85
N THR A 347 2.11 -17.62 22.79
CA THR A 347 1.11 -18.68 22.53
C THR A 347 0.01 -18.69 23.58
N GLY A 348 -1.22 -18.94 23.10
CA GLY A 348 -2.38 -19.21 23.94
C GLY A 348 -2.99 -17.98 24.59
N ASN A 349 -4.00 -18.21 25.42
CA ASN A 349 -4.77 -17.16 26.08
C ASN A 349 -3.94 -16.37 27.10
N LYS A 350 -3.95 -15.04 26.99
CA LYS A 350 -3.29 -14.06 27.83
C LYS A 350 -4.25 -13.16 28.62
N GLY A 351 -5.54 -13.45 28.53
CA GLY A 351 -6.61 -12.73 29.19
C GLY A 351 -7.16 -11.57 28.35
N GLU A 352 -8.31 -11.05 28.77
CA GLU A 352 -9.04 -9.96 28.13
C GLU A 352 -8.39 -8.60 28.48
N LYS A 353 -7.17 -8.39 27.97
CA LYS A 353 -6.44 -7.13 28.08
C LYS A 353 -5.36 -7.02 27.01
N TRP A 354 -5.11 -5.80 26.58
CA TRP A 354 -3.96 -5.48 25.74
C TRP A 354 -2.65 -5.69 26.51
N GLN A 355 -1.66 -6.30 25.83
CA GLN A 355 -0.33 -6.55 26.35
C GLN A 355 0.72 -5.95 25.43
N MET A 356 1.79 -5.39 25.99
CA MET A 356 2.88 -4.82 25.21
C MET A 356 3.98 -5.86 25.02
N ALA A 357 4.40 -6.05 23.77
CA ALA A 357 5.61 -6.76 23.41
C ALA A 357 6.73 -5.77 23.03
N ASN A 358 7.98 -6.16 23.30
CA ASN A 358 9.18 -5.44 22.89
C ASN A 358 10.19 -6.43 22.32
N VAL A 359 10.63 -6.18 21.09
CA VAL A 359 11.51 -7.06 20.32
C VAL A 359 12.69 -6.27 19.78
N SER A 360 13.89 -6.56 20.29
CA SER A 360 15.14 -6.00 19.76
C SER A 360 15.52 -6.64 18.43
N VAL A 361 15.76 -5.81 17.42
CA VAL A 361 16.09 -6.24 16.07
C VAL A 361 17.41 -5.61 15.63
N THR A 362 18.38 -6.42 15.25
CA THR A 362 19.65 -5.97 14.67
C THR A 362 19.85 -6.69 13.34
N HIS A 363 20.12 -5.93 12.30
CA HIS A 363 20.35 -6.44 10.95
C HIS A 363 21.28 -5.50 10.18
N ASP A 364 22.18 -6.07 9.38
CA ASP A 364 23.23 -5.33 8.67
C ASP A 364 22.78 -4.83 7.28
N GLU A 365 21.76 -5.49 6.73
CA GLU A 365 21.11 -5.13 5.47
C GLU A 365 19.67 -4.65 5.72
N ALA A 366 19.06 -4.04 4.71
CA ALA A 366 17.63 -3.72 4.74
C ALA A 366 16.79 -4.99 4.94
N PHE A 367 15.71 -4.89 5.70
CA PHE A 367 14.87 -6.02 6.09
C PHE A 367 13.41 -5.57 6.25
N TRP A 368 12.48 -6.50 6.36
CA TRP A 368 11.10 -6.23 6.76
C TRP A 368 10.67 -7.16 7.89
N VAL A 369 9.59 -6.77 8.57
CA VAL A 369 8.97 -7.54 9.66
C VAL A 369 7.80 -8.34 9.10
N LEU A 370 7.64 -9.58 9.56
CA LEU A 370 6.43 -10.36 9.34
C LEU A 370 5.81 -10.71 10.69
N LEU A 371 4.52 -10.44 10.83
CA LEU A 371 3.69 -10.92 11.93
C LEU A 371 2.87 -12.10 11.44
N SER A 372 2.96 -13.24 12.14
CA SER A 372 2.14 -14.41 11.85
C SER A 372 1.28 -14.77 13.05
N LEU A 373 0.00 -15.11 12.84
CA LEU A 373 -0.86 -15.66 13.91
C LEU A 373 -1.35 -17.07 13.59
#